data_AF-A0A1P8NFA8-F1
#
_entry.id   AF-A0A1P8NFA8-F1
#
_cell.length_a   1.000
_cell.length_b   1.000
_cell.length_c   1.000
_cell.angle_alpha   90.00
_cell.angle_beta   90.00
_cell.angle_gamma   90.00
#
_symmetry.space_group_name_H-M   'P 1'
#
loop_
_entity.id
_entity.type
_entity.pdbx_description
1 polymer ?
#
loop_
_entity_poly.entity_id
_entity_poly.type
_entity_poly.pdbx_seq_one_letter_code
_entity_poly.pdbx_strand_id
1 'polypeptide(L)'
;MSTPQQRIHESTRRLLDLLETGESLTPEAVELRAELAEATAEAGHLEDAFYQADELLKDARREHGPDHQAVSRARAAVAAVEEIARRGVEGP
;
A
#
# COMPACT_ATOMS: atom_id res chain seq x y z
N MET A 1 12.72 -11.99 -10.19
CA MET A 1 11.91 -10.80 -9.87
C MET A 1 10.49 -11.12 -10.30
N SER A 2 9.54 -11.15 -9.36
CA SER A 2 8.12 -11.34 -9.68
C SER A 2 7.58 -10.10 -10.40
N THR A 3 6.64 -10.27 -11.33
CA THR A 3 6.03 -9.14 -12.06
C THR A 3 5.18 -8.27 -11.11
N PRO A 4 4.92 -7.00 -11.44
CA PRO A 4 3.99 -6.17 -10.67
C PRO A 4 2.63 -6.83 -10.45
N GLN A 5 2.10 -7.51 -11.48
CA GLN A 5 0.83 -8.23 -11.40
C GLN A 5 0.89 -9.43 -10.44
N GLN A 6 2.02 -10.14 -10.40
CA GLN A 6 2.23 -11.22 -9.43
C GLN A 6 2.26 -10.70 -8.00
N ARG A 7 2.93 -9.56 -7.76
CA ARG A 7 2.94 -8.92 -6.44
C ARG A 7 1.55 -8.48 -5.99
N ILE A 8 0.77 -7.83 -6.88
CA ILE A 8 -0.63 -7.46 -6.59
C ILE A 8 -1.43 -8.70 -6.17
N HIS A 9 -1.31 -9.80 -6.92
CA HIS A 9 -2.05 -11.03 -6.62
C HIS A 9 -1.64 -11.65 -5.28
N GLU A 10 -0.34 -11.74 -5.00
CA GLU A 10 0.20 -12.30 -3.76
C GLU A 10 -0.17 -11.44 -2.53
N SER A 11 0.01 -10.12 -2.62
CA SER A 11 -0.32 -9.19 -1.54
C SER A 11 -1.83 -9.15 -1.29
N THR A 12 -2.66 -9.15 -2.33
CA THR A 12 -4.13 -9.21 -2.19
C THR A 12 -4.56 -10.50 -1.49
N ARG A 13 -4.00 -11.65 -1.89
CA ARG A 13 -4.33 -12.93 -1.27
C ARG A 13 -3.99 -12.96 0.21
N ARG A 14 -2.78 -12.53 0.58
CA ARG A 14 -2.35 -12.46 1.99
C ARG A 14 -3.18 -11.47 2.81
N LEU A 15 -3.56 -10.34 2.21
CA LEU A 15 -4.42 -9.36 2.88
C LEU A 15 -5.80 -9.93 3.16
N LEU A 16 -6.40 -10.66 2.22
CA LEU A 16 -7.68 -11.33 2.44
C LEU A 16 -7.61 -12.34 3.59
N ASP A 17 -6.54 -13.14 3.65
CA ASP A 17 -6.32 -14.10 4.74
C ASP A 17 -6.18 -13.39 6.11
N LEU A 18 -5.51 -12.24 6.17
CA LEU A 18 -5.37 -11.43 7.40
C LEU A 18 -6.65 -10.67 7.79
N LEU A 19 -7.45 -10.23 6.83
CA LEU A 19 -8.73 -9.58 7.11
C LEU A 19 -9.76 -10.58 7.64
N GLU A 20 -9.64 -11.87 7.27
CA GLU A 20 -10.48 -12.95 7.80
C GLU A 20 -10.23 -13.21 9.30
N THR A 21 -9.05 -12.87 9.82
CA THR A 21 -8.71 -12.96 11.25
C THR A 21 -9.06 -11.71 12.05
N GLY A 22 -9.49 -10.62 11.38
CA GLY A 22 -10.06 -9.43 12.01
C GLY A 22 -9.07 -8.29 12.34
N GLU A 23 -7.78 -8.43 12.03
CA GLU A 23 -6.77 -7.39 12.32
C GLU A 23 -6.23 -6.73 11.04
N SER A 24 -6.97 -5.74 10.55
CA SER A 24 -6.67 -4.96 9.33
C SER A 24 -5.44 -4.03 9.46
N LEU A 25 -4.88 -3.89 10.67
CA LEU A 25 -3.86 -2.90 11.01
C LEU A 25 -2.70 -3.47 11.84
N THR A 26 -2.50 -4.79 11.81
CA THR A 26 -1.24 -5.38 12.25
C THR A 26 -0.06 -4.81 11.45
N PRO A 27 1.17 -4.81 12.00
CA PRO A 27 2.36 -4.42 11.23
C PRO A 27 2.48 -5.16 9.90
N GLU A 28 2.12 -6.45 9.87
CA GLU A 28 2.12 -7.28 8.65
C GLU A 28 1.05 -6.83 7.64
N ALA A 29 -0.18 -6.57 8.10
CA ALA A 29 -1.25 -6.07 7.22
C ALA A 29 -0.91 -4.69 6.63
N VAL A 30 -0.30 -3.80 7.43
CA VAL A 30 0.15 -2.48 6.96
C VAL A 30 1.23 -2.63 5.90
N GLU A 31 2.18 -3.55 6.09
CA GLU A 31 3.23 -3.82 5.11
C GLU A 31 2.67 -4.37 3.79
N LEU A 32 1.76 -5.34 3.86
CA LEU A 32 1.13 -5.90 2.66
C LEU A 32 0.26 -4.88 1.91
N ARG A 33 -0.46 -4.02 2.63
CA ARG A 33 -1.25 -2.92 2.03
C ARG A 33 -0.34 -1.88 1.37
N ALA A 34 0.81 -1.57 1.97
CA ALA A 34 1.81 -0.70 1.37
C ALA A 34 2.37 -1.30 0.08
N GLU A 35 2.78 -2.58 0.11
CA GLU A 35 3.27 -3.29 -1.07
C GLU A 35 2.24 -3.38 -2.20
N LEU A 36 0.96 -3.58 -1.85
CA LEU A 36 -0.12 -3.60 -2.82
C LEU A 36 -0.27 -2.24 -3.52
N ALA A 37 -0.24 -1.13 -2.76
CA ALA A 37 -0.31 0.21 -3.33
C ALA A 37 0.87 0.50 -4.27
N GLU A 38 2.09 0.16 -3.85
CA GLU A 38 3.29 0.31 -4.68
C GLU A 38 3.20 -0.53 -5.96
N ALA A 39 2.85 -1.82 -5.85
CA ALA A 39 2.72 -2.71 -7.01
C ALA A 39 1.60 -2.27 -7.96
N THR A 40 0.52 -1.71 -7.43
CA THR A 40 -0.60 -1.14 -8.21
C THR A 40 -0.14 0.10 -8.99
N ALA A 41 0.67 0.97 -8.36
CA ALA A 41 1.26 2.12 -9.04
C ALA A 41 2.22 1.68 -10.15
N GLU A 42 3.07 0.69 -9.88
CA GLU A 42 4.01 0.12 -10.87
C GLU A 42 3.29 -0.56 -12.04
N ALA A 43 2.08 -1.09 -11.82
CA ALA A 43 1.22 -1.61 -12.89
C ALA A 43 0.57 -0.50 -13.74
N GLY A 44 0.76 0.77 -13.39
CA GLY A 44 0.18 1.93 -14.09
C GLY A 44 -1.20 2.35 -13.57
N HIS A 45 -1.71 1.70 -12.53
CA HIS A 45 -3.03 1.98 -11.95
C HIS A 45 -2.90 3.03 -10.85
N LEU A 46 -2.47 4.23 -11.22
CA LEU A 46 -2.09 5.26 -10.25
C LEU A 46 -3.25 5.70 -9.35
N GLU A 47 -4.47 5.85 -9.89
CA GLU A 47 -5.64 6.27 -9.12
C GLU A 47 -5.99 5.25 -8.02
N ASP A 48 -5.99 3.96 -8.36
CA ASP A 48 -6.20 2.87 -7.40
C ASP A 48 -5.10 2.84 -6.33
N ALA A 49 -3.84 3.00 -6.74
CA ALA A 49 -2.70 3.02 -5.82
C ALA A 49 -2.77 4.16 -4.82
N PHE A 50 -3.14 5.36 -5.28
CA PHE A 50 -3.35 6.52 -4.41
C PHE A 50 -4.48 6.27 -3.41
N TYR A 51 -5.61 5.74 -3.87
CA TYR A 51 -6.73 5.39 -3.00
C TYR A 51 -6.32 4.37 -1.92
N GLN A 52 -5.60 3.31 -2.31
CA GLN A 52 -5.11 2.28 -1.39
C GLN A 52 -4.16 2.84 -0.33
N ALA A 53 -3.19 3.67 -0.73
CA ALA A 53 -2.21 4.27 0.19
C ALA A 53 -2.86 5.31 1.13
N ASP A 54 -3.80 6.11 0.63
CA ASP A 54 -4.53 7.09 1.44
C ASP A 54 -5.44 6.43 2.49
N GLU A 55 -6.19 5.39 2.10
CA GLU A 55 -7.01 4.62 3.02
C GLU A 55 -6.15 3.92 4.09
N LEU A 56 -4.99 3.36 3.72
CA LEU A 56 -4.04 2.81 4.68
C LEU A 56 -3.59 3.86 5.71
N LEU A 57 -3.29 5.08 5.26
CA LEU A 57 -2.88 6.18 6.14
C LEU A 57 -3.99 6.63 7.08
N LYS A 58 -5.24 6.72 6.59
CA LYS A 58 -6.41 7.06 7.41
C LYS A 58 -6.65 6.00 8.48
N ASP A 59 -6.64 4.73 8.07
CA ASP A 59 -6.82 3.58 8.96
C ASP A 59 -5.75 3.56 10.05
N ALA A 60 -4.47 3.64 9.67
CA ALA A 60 -3.35 3.62 10.61
C ALA A 60 -3.40 4.78 11.62
N ARG A 61 -3.81 5.98 11.19
CA ARG A 61 -3.98 7.14 12.07
C ARG A 61 -5.15 6.99 13.03
N ARG A 62 -6.26 6.40 12.57
CA ARG A 62 -7.47 6.21 13.39
C ARG A 62 -7.23 5.23 14.53
N GLU A 63 -6.47 4.16 14.28
CA GLU A 63 -6.24 3.10 15.27
C GLU A 63 -5.05 3.39 16.21
N HIS A 64 -3.90 3.78 15.65
CA HIS A 64 -2.65 3.80 16.41
C HIS A 64 -2.16 5.20 16.80
N GLY A 65 -2.73 6.25 16.22
CA GLY A 65 -2.28 7.62 16.41
C GLY A 65 -1.05 8.01 15.57
N PRO A 66 -0.71 9.31 15.50
CA PRO A 66 0.20 9.87 14.50
C PRO A 66 1.68 9.47 14.63
N ASP A 67 2.13 9.09 15.83
CA ASP A 67 3.53 8.74 16.12
C ASP A 67 3.83 7.23 16.00
N HIS A 68 2.83 6.43 15.63
CA HIS A 68 3.00 4.98 15.53
C HIS A 68 3.76 4.57 14.27
N GLN A 69 4.49 3.46 14.34
CA GLN A 69 5.23 2.90 13.22
C GLN A 69 4.32 2.59 12.01
N ALA A 70 3.09 2.15 12.26
CA ALA A 70 2.08 1.90 11.22
C ALA A 70 1.79 3.16 10.38
N VAL A 71 1.66 4.32 11.03
CA VAL A 71 1.44 5.60 10.32
C VAL A 71 2.67 6.00 9.52
N SER A 72 3.87 5.77 10.06
CA SER A 72 5.12 6.03 9.34
C SER A 72 5.24 5.17 8.07
N ARG A 73 4.89 3.87 8.17
CA ARG A 73 4.88 2.95 7.01
C ARG A 73 3.83 3.35 5.97
N ALA A 74 2.64 3.75 6.41
CA ALA A 74 1.58 4.23 5.51
C ALA A 74 1.99 5.51 4.77
N ARG A 75 2.68 6.45 5.44
CA ARG A 75 3.23 7.66 4.78
C ARG A 75 4.30 7.30 3.74
N ALA A 76 5.14 6.30 4.03
CA ALA A 76 6.14 5.84 3.09
C ALA A 76 5.50 5.25 1.83
N ALA A 77 4.38 4.52 1.96
CA ALA A 77 3.62 4.01 0.82
C ALA A 77 3.07 5.14 -0.06
N VAL A 78 2.48 6.19 0.55
CA VAL A 78 2.00 7.37 -0.21
C VAL A 78 3.14 8.01 -0.99
N ALA A 79 4.28 8.26 -0.34
CA ALA A 79 5.45 8.85 -1.00
C ALA A 79 6.00 7.97 -2.14
N ALA A 80 5.97 6.64 -1.97
CA ALA A 80 6.40 5.70 -3.00
C ALA A 80 5.46 5.73 -4.22
N VAL A 81 4.14 5.74 -3.99
CA VAL A 81 3.14 5.89 -5.07
C VAL A 81 3.31 7.21 -5.81
N GLU A 82 3.53 8.32 -5.09
CA GLU A 82 3.81 9.63 -5.70
C GLU A 82 5.07 9.63 -6.56
N GLU A 83 6.13 8.97 -6.09
CA GLU A 83 7.39 8.83 -6.82
C GLU A 83 7.22 7.99 -8.09
N ILE A 84 6.54 6.86 -8.00
CA ILE A 84 6.23 5.99 -9.15
C ILE A 84 5.37 6.75 -10.16
N ALA A 85 4.34 7.47 -9.69
CA ALA A 85 3.51 8.32 -10.52
C ALA A 85 4.36 9.36 -11.26
N ARG A 86 5.23 10.09 -10.56
CA ARG A 86 6.10 11.11 -11.15
C ARG A 86 7.00 10.54 -12.23
N ARG A 87 7.63 9.39 -11.97
CA ARG A 87 8.46 8.68 -12.97
C ARG A 87 7.66 8.21 -14.19
N GLY A 88 6.38 7.85 -14.00
CA GLY A 88 5.47 7.50 -15.08
C GLY A 88 5.04 8.70 -15.93
N VAL A 89 4.91 9.90 -15.33
CA VAL A 89 4.69 11.16 -16.08
C VAL A 89 5.94 11.57 -16.88
N GLU A 90 7.12 11.17 -16.42
CA GLU A 90 8.42 11.39 -17.07
C GLU A 90 8.82 10.29 -18.08
N GLY A 91 7.87 9.47 -18.56
CA GLY A 91 8.11 8.51 -19.65
C GLY A 91 8.42 9.18 -21.00
N PRO A 92 9.20 8.52 -21.89
CA PRO A 92 10.11 9.11 -22.89
C PRO A 92 9.49 9.99 -23.99
#